data_AF-A0A5S4GK58-F1
#
_entry.id   AF-A0A5S4GK58-F1
#
_cell.length_a   1.000
_cell.length_b   1.000
_cell.length_c   1.000
_cell.angle_alpha   90.00
_cell.angle_beta   90.00
_cell.angle_gamma   90.00
#
_symmetry.space_group_name_H-M   'P 1'
#
loop_
_entity.id
_entity.type
_entity.pdbx_description
1 polymer ?
#
loop_
_entity_poly.entity_id
_entity_poly.type
_entity_poly.pdbx_seq_one_letter_code
_entity_poly.pdbx_strand_id
1 'polypeptide(L)'
;MTAPRMCRQCGLRPQAYHDRGLCYDCKPGTNGRPLPCKRCGSTGDYWSQGLCRRCHQYAPQLPGSCRDCLAWPVLRIRGWRCEACTGWRTWNPGTGVCISCTRELHLNKHRACRLCWLQAKRARPDQGPVDVIAGNRHGQQLMLAGLSSSKIGYRPHPRRPSPKP
;
A
#
# COMPACT_ATOMS: atom_id res chain seq x y z
N MET A 1 -6.71 4.31 25.29
CA MET A 1 -5.64 3.32 25.06
C MET A 1 -4.32 3.95 25.47
N THR A 2 -3.57 3.34 26.38
CA THR A 2 -2.26 3.84 26.82
C THR A 2 -1.21 3.52 25.77
N ALA A 3 -0.35 4.49 25.44
CA ALA A 3 0.75 4.27 24.51
C ALA A 3 1.68 3.14 25.03
N PRO A 4 2.16 2.24 24.14
CA PRO A 4 3.03 1.16 24.57
C PRO A 4 4.36 1.71 25.10
N ARG A 5 4.90 1.09 26.17
CA ARG A 5 6.24 1.43 26.66
C ARG A 5 7.27 1.09 25.59
N MET A 6 8.15 2.05 25.26
CA MET A 6 9.18 1.87 24.23
C MET A 6 10.44 1.21 24.78
N CYS A 7 11.22 0.57 23.90
CA CYS A 7 12.48 -0.07 24.22
C CYS A 7 13.47 0.94 24.84
N ARG A 8 14.03 0.60 26.00
CA ARG A 8 15.00 1.46 26.71
C ARG A 8 16.34 1.57 25.98
N GLN A 9 16.69 0.62 25.11
CA GLN A 9 17.96 0.60 24.40
C GLN A 9 17.90 1.34 23.06
N CYS A 10 16.93 1.06 22.20
CA CYS A 10 16.84 1.71 20.89
C CYS A 10 15.76 2.79 20.77
N GLY A 11 14.73 2.80 21.62
CA GLY A 11 13.59 3.72 21.50
C GLY A 11 12.70 3.54 20.26
N LEU A 12 13.11 2.72 19.28
CA LEU A 12 12.43 2.59 17.98
C LEU A 12 11.17 1.73 18.00
N ARG A 13 11.03 0.83 18.98
CA ARG A 13 9.97 -0.19 19.04
C ARG A 13 9.46 -0.39 20.47
N PRO A 14 8.21 -0.88 20.65
CA PRO A 14 7.70 -1.25 21.95
C PRO A 14 8.55 -2.30 22.67
N GLN A 15 8.43 -2.33 23.98
CA GLN A 15 8.98 -3.40 24.81
C GLN A 15 8.30 -4.72 24.48
N ALA A 16 9.12 -5.71 24.12
CA ALA A 16 8.71 -7.10 23.95
C ALA A 16 8.95 -7.90 25.23
N TYR A 17 10.02 -7.58 25.95
CA TYR A 17 10.37 -8.13 27.25
C TYR A 17 10.17 -7.05 28.31
N HIS A 18 8.95 -6.96 28.86
CA HIS A 18 8.56 -5.89 29.79
C HIS A 18 9.50 -5.78 30.99
N ASP A 19 9.88 -6.91 31.61
CA ASP A 19 10.79 -6.93 32.77
C ASP A 19 12.18 -6.40 32.45
N ARG A 20 12.63 -6.54 31.20
CA ARG A 20 13.96 -6.07 30.75
C ARG A 20 13.90 -4.70 30.07
N GLY A 21 12.71 -4.23 29.72
CA GLY A 21 12.53 -2.99 28.96
C GLY A 21 13.09 -3.04 27.53
N LEU A 22 13.22 -4.22 26.91
CA LEU A 22 13.85 -4.40 25.60
C LEU A 22 12.86 -4.88 24.52
N CYS A 23 13.11 -4.53 23.25
CA CYS A 23 12.39 -5.06 22.09
C CYS A 23 13.02 -6.37 21.58
N TYR A 24 12.33 -7.04 20.65
CA TYR A 24 12.80 -8.29 20.03
C TYR A 24 14.10 -8.14 19.21
N ASP A 25 14.46 -6.94 18.76
CA ASP A 25 15.72 -6.73 18.02
C ASP A 25 16.90 -6.52 18.97
N CYS A 26 16.72 -5.71 20.01
CA CYS A 26 17.75 -5.46 21.02
C CYS A 26 18.04 -6.72 21.86
N LYS A 27 17.06 -7.62 21.95
CA LYS A 27 17.21 -8.93 22.55
C LYS A 27 16.40 -9.95 21.74
N PRO A 28 16.99 -10.56 20.71
CA PRO A 28 16.34 -11.67 20.01
C PRO A 28 16.08 -12.82 20.98
N GLY A 29 15.15 -13.72 20.64
CA GLY A 29 14.72 -14.83 21.49
C GLY A 29 15.81 -15.86 21.78
N THR A 30 15.40 -17.11 21.98
CA THR A 30 16.32 -18.23 22.30
C THR A 30 17.54 -18.25 21.36
N ASN A 31 18.73 -18.14 21.96
CA ASN A 31 20.04 -18.16 21.29
C ASN A 31 20.23 -17.11 20.17
N GLY A 32 19.61 -15.94 20.28
CA GLY A 32 19.80 -14.86 19.31
C GLY A 32 19.00 -15.04 18.01
N ARG A 33 18.19 -16.11 17.88
CA ARG A 33 17.33 -16.30 16.71
C ARG A 33 16.05 -15.47 16.84
N PRO A 34 15.69 -14.65 15.84
CA PRO A 34 14.39 -14.00 15.85
C PRO A 34 13.31 -15.07 15.71
N LEU A 35 12.30 -15.03 16.59
CA LEU A 35 11.11 -15.87 16.45
C LEU A 35 10.47 -15.60 15.08
N PRO A 36 9.83 -16.55 14.38
CA PRO A 36 9.09 -16.25 13.16
C PRO A 36 7.69 -15.70 13.48
N CYS A 37 7.25 -14.67 12.75
CA CYS A 37 5.98 -13.98 13.03
C CYS A 37 4.84 -15.01 13.02
N LYS A 38 4.07 -15.11 14.11
CA LYS A 38 3.01 -16.11 14.28
C LYS A 38 1.96 -16.12 13.16
N ARG A 39 1.86 -15.02 12.39
CA ARG A 39 0.87 -14.85 11.31
C ARG A 39 1.43 -14.98 9.89
N CYS A 40 2.68 -14.60 9.64
CA CYS A 40 3.23 -14.58 8.28
C CYS A 40 4.62 -15.22 8.14
N GLY A 41 5.18 -15.78 9.22
CA GLY A 41 6.51 -16.41 9.20
C GLY A 41 7.69 -15.43 9.14
N SER A 42 7.46 -14.12 8.97
CA SER A 42 8.54 -13.11 8.91
C SER A 42 9.48 -13.21 10.10
N THR A 43 10.79 -13.32 9.85
CA THR A 43 11.85 -13.29 10.87
C THR A 43 12.35 -11.87 11.16
N GLY A 44 11.85 -10.86 10.43
CA GLY A 44 12.21 -9.46 10.60
C GLY A 44 11.04 -8.56 11.00
N ASP A 45 11.39 -7.34 11.40
CA ASP A 45 10.47 -6.24 11.73
C ASP A 45 9.46 -6.57 12.83
N TYR A 46 9.96 -7.17 13.92
CA TYR A 46 9.15 -7.54 15.06
C TYR A 46 8.63 -6.35 15.85
N TRP A 47 7.34 -6.36 16.18
CA TRP A 47 6.67 -5.30 16.93
C TRP A 47 6.38 -5.71 18.38
N SER A 48 5.36 -6.54 18.60
CA SER A 48 4.98 -7.07 19.93
C SER A 48 4.13 -8.33 19.79
N GLN A 49 3.95 -9.08 20.89
CA GLN A 49 3.05 -10.25 20.98
C GLN A 49 3.36 -11.37 19.96
N GLY A 50 4.62 -11.53 19.55
CA GLY A 50 4.98 -12.53 18.53
C GLY A 50 4.57 -12.16 17.10
N LEU A 51 4.25 -10.89 16.82
CA LEU A 51 3.86 -10.41 15.50
C LEU A 51 4.81 -9.33 14.98
N CYS A 52 5.10 -9.37 13.67
CA CYS A 52 5.79 -8.29 12.98
C CYS A 52 4.90 -7.04 12.88
N ARG A 53 5.51 -5.87 12.67
CA ARG A 53 4.82 -4.57 12.50
C ARG A 53 3.75 -4.64 11.43
N ARG A 54 4.03 -5.33 10.32
CA ARG A 54 3.07 -5.58 9.24
C ARG A 54 1.86 -6.39 9.68
N CYS A 55 2.01 -7.33 10.62
CA CYS A 55 0.96 -8.23 11.09
C CYS A 55 0.20 -7.74 12.31
N HIS A 56 0.82 -6.89 13.12
CA HIS A 56 0.26 -6.38 14.36
C HIS A 56 -0.79 -5.29 14.10
N GLN A 57 -1.99 -5.49 14.64
CA GLN A 57 -3.15 -4.62 14.37
C GLN A 57 -2.97 -3.17 14.82
N TYR A 58 -2.23 -2.95 15.91
CA TYR A 58 -1.98 -1.61 16.48
C TYR A 58 -0.59 -1.08 16.16
N ALA A 59 0.20 -1.80 15.36
CA ALA A 59 1.47 -1.24 14.93
C ALA A 59 1.22 -0.11 13.92
N PRO A 60 2.09 0.92 13.88
CA PRO A 60 2.07 1.91 12.81
C PRO A 60 2.07 1.21 11.46
N GLN A 61 1.02 1.45 10.67
CA GLN A 61 0.87 0.83 9.37
C GLN A 61 1.79 1.54 8.39
N LEU A 62 2.94 0.94 8.10
CA LEU A 62 3.81 1.46 7.07
C LEU A 62 3.09 1.38 5.71
N PRO A 63 3.06 2.48 4.94
CA PRO A 63 2.51 2.45 3.61
C PRO A 63 3.31 1.51 2.71
N GLY A 64 2.60 0.64 2.00
CA GLY A 64 3.15 -0.30 1.03
C GLY A 64 2.68 0.01 -0.38
N SER A 65 3.08 -0.83 -1.33
CA SER A 65 2.61 -0.80 -2.71
C SER A 65 1.26 -1.54 -2.85
N CYS A 66 0.40 -1.03 -3.71
CA CYS A 66 -0.86 -1.67 -4.08
C CYS A 66 -0.58 -3.03 -4.72
N ARG A 67 -1.19 -4.08 -4.21
CA ARG A 67 -0.99 -5.45 -4.73
C ARG A 67 -1.40 -5.60 -6.20
N ASP A 68 -2.31 -4.78 -6.69
CA ASP A 68 -2.81 -4.87 -8.07
C ASP A 68 -1.97 -4.01 -9.03
N CYS A 69 -1.82 -2.71 -8.74
CA CYS A 69 -1.17 -1.74 -9.65
C CYS A 69 0.18 -1.21 -9.17
N LEU A 70 0.75 -1.76 -8.10
CA LEU A 70 2.03 -1.36 -7.51
C LEU A 70 2.12 0.11 -7.05
N ALA A 71 1.01 0.86 -7.13
CA ALA A 71 0.94 2.26 -6.70
C ALA A 71 1.13 2.43 -5.19
N TRP A 72 1.73 3.54 -4.77
CA TRP A 72 2.05 3.85 -3.38
C TRP A 72 1.48 5.23 -2.97
N PRO A 73 1.03 5.49 -1.73
CA PRO A 73 0.96 4.59 -0.58
C PRO A 73 -0.39 3.84 -0.47
N VAL A 74 -0.37 2.58 -0.03
CA VAL A 74 -1.57 1.87 0.47
C VAL A 74 -1.34 1.30 1.85
N LEU A 75 -2.41 1.22 2.64
CA LEU A 75 -2.38 0.71 4.01
C LEU A 75 -2.97 -0.70 4.11
N ARG A 76 -2.51 -1.48 5.10
CA ARG A 76 -3.03 -2.81 5.42
C ARG A 76 -4.55 -2.83 5.65
N ILE A 77 -5.08 -1.80 6.31
CA ILE A 77 -6.52 -1.71 6.64
C ILE A 77 -7.40 -1.74 5.37
N ARG A 78 -6.83 -1.39 4.21
CA ARG A 78 -7.48 -1.52 2.88
C ARG A 78 -7.05 -2.77 2.11
N GLY A 79 -6.55 -3.79 2.80
CA GLY A 79 -6.08 -5.05 2.21
C GLY A 79 -4.91 -4.90 1.24
N TRP A 80 -4.07 -3.87 1.44
CA TRP A 80 -2.97 -3.49 0.53
C TRP A 80 -3.45 -3.20 -0.90
N ARG A 81 -4.66 -2.66 -1.04
CA ARG A 81 -5.25 -2.26 -2.32
C ARG A 81 -5.65 -0.79 -2.27
N CYS A 82 -5.37 -0.06 -3.36
CA CYS A 82 -5.81 1.31 -3.50
C CYS A 82 -7.27 1.40 -3.94
N GLU A 83 -7.95 2.49 -3.59
CA GLU A 83 -9.37 2.70 -3.91
C GLU A 83 -9.66 2.59 -5.40
N ALA A 84 -8.75 3.10 -6.24
CA ALA A 84 -8.92 3.04 -7.68
C ALA A 84 -8.81 1.61 -8.24
N CYS A 85 -8.05 0.72 -7.60
CA CYS A 85 -8.06 -0.71 -7.93
C CYS A 85 -9.30 -1.40 -7.38
N THR A 86 -9.80 -1.02 -6.22
CA THR A 86 -11.09 -1.51 -5.71
C THR A 86 -12.21 -1.21 -6.71
N GLY A 87 -12.36 0.06 -7.12
CA GLY A 87 -13.35 0.44 -8.14
C GLY A 87 -13.09 -0.23 -9.49
N TRP A 88 -11.84 -0.36 -9.92
CA TRP A 88 -11.52 -1.07 -11.17
C TRP A 88 -12.02 -2.51 -11.19
N ARG A 89 -11.91 -3.24 -10.07
CA ARG A 89 -12.43 -4.61 -9.94
C ARG A 89 -13.95 -4.65 -10.03
N THR A 90 -14.65 -3.67 -9.47
CA THR A 90 -16.11 -3.54 -9.58
C THR A 90 -16.52 -3.35 -11.04
N TRP A 91 -15.83 -2.49 -11.79
CA TRP A 91 -16.15 -2.23 -13.20
C TRP A 91 -15.62 -3.29 -14.18
N ASN A 92 -14.63 -4.08 -13.75
CA ASN A 92 -13.96 -5.08 -14.57
C ASN A 92 -13.80 -6.38 -13.74
N PRO A 93 -14.89 -7.16 -13.54
CA PRO A 93 -14.87 -8.31 -12.64
C PRO A 93 -14.04 -9.49 -13.18
N GLY A 94 -13.82 -9.56 -14.50
CA GLY A 94 -13.04 -10.61 -15.15
C GLY A 94 -11.57 -10.60 -14.74
N THR A 95 -11.05 -11.76 -14.35
CA THR A 95 -9.63 -11.99 -14.10
C THR A 95 -8.95 -12.65 -15.31
N GLY A 96 -7.65 -12.41 -15.45
CA GLY A 96 -6.84 -13.05 -16.47
C GLY A 96 -5.42 -12.49 -16.51
N VAL A 97 -4.63 -12.98 -17.47
CA VAL A 97 -3.24 -12.53 -17.68
C VAL A 97 -3.22 -11.20 -18.45
N CYS A 98 -2.62 -10.16 -17.86
CA CYS A 98 -2.50 -8.87 -18.52
C CYS A 98 -1.59 -8.96 -19.75
N ILE A 99 -2.05 -8.42 -20.89
CA ILE A 99 -1.31 -8.44 -22.15
C ILE A 99 0.06 -7.74 -22.10
N SER A 100 0.26 -6.78 -21.18
CA SER A 100 1.51 -6.02 -21.07
C SER A 100 2.42 -6.52 -19.95
N CYS A 101 1.91 -6.64 -18.71
CA CYS A 101 2.75 -7.00 -17.57
C CYS A 101 2.70 -8.48 -17.17
N THR A 102 1.94 -9.30 -17.91
CA THR A 102 1.78 -10.76 -17.74
C THR A 102 1.33 -11.24 -16.36
N ARG A 103 0.93 -10.32 -15.46
CA ARG A 103 0.38 -10.65 -14.15
C ARG A 103 -1.10 -11.03 -14.24
N GLU A 104 -1.50 -12.01 -13.44
CA GLU A 104 -2.91 -12.38 -13.28
C GLU A 104 -3.64 -11.34 -12.42
N LEU A 105 -4.55 -10.59 -13.05
CA LEU A 105 -5.20 -9.41 -12.47
C LEU A 105 -6.63 -9.26 -13.02
N HIS A 106 -7.36 -8.28 -12.50
CA HIS A 106 -8.62 -7.86 -13.11
C HIS A 106 -8.36 -7.02 -14.37
N LEU A 107 -8.96 -7.43 -15.49
CA LEU A 107 -8.67 -6.89 -16.80
C LEU A 107 -9.89 -6.18 -17.39
N ASN A 108 -9.64 -5.09 -18.11
CA ASN A 108 -10.69 -4.51 -18.96
C ASN A 108 -10.89 -5.32 -20.25
N LYS A 109 -11.84 -4.87 -21.07
CA LYS A 109 -12.13 -5.46 -22.41
C LYS A 109 -10.93 -5.53 -23.37
N HIS A 110 -9.85 -4.79 -23.09
CA HIS A 110 -8.62 -4.79 -23.88
C HIS A 110 -7.54 -5.73 -23.31
N ARG A 111 -7.91 -6.65 -22.39
CA ARG A 111 -6.99 -7.56 -21.69
C ARG A 111 -5.87 -6.85 -20.93
N ALA A 112 -6.11 -5.61 -20.50
CA ALA A 112 -5.14 -4.80 -19.78
C ALA A 112 -5.55 -4.63 -18.32
N CYS A 113 -4.59 -4.76 -17.40
CA CYS A 113 -4.79 -4.38 -16.01
C CYS A 113 -4.84 -2.85 -15.89
N ARG A 114 -5.35 -2.36 -14.76
CA ARG A 114 -5.50 -0.91 -14.50
C ARG A 114 -4.20 -0.13 -14.73
N LEU A 115 -3.06 -0.67 -14.26
CA LEU A 115 -1.76 0.03 -14.34
C LEU A 115 -1.36 0.23 -15.80
N CYS A 116 -1.25 -0.85 -16.56
CA CYS A 116 -0.84 -0.82 -17.97
C CYS A 116 -1.80 0.02 -18.81
N TRP A 117 -3.11 -0.10 -18.55
CA TRP A 117 -4.13 0.69 -19.24
C TRP A 117 -3.97 2.19 -18.98
N LEU A 118 -3.83 2.59 -17.71
CA LEU A 118 -3.72 4.00 -17.35
C LEU A 118 -2.39 4.59 -17.82
N GLN A 119 -1.30 3.83 -17.78
CA GLN A 119 0.00 4.23 -18.34
C GLN A 119 -0.14 4.50 -19.85
N ALA A 120 -0.73 3.56 -20.60
CA ALA A 120 -0.95 3.73 -22.03
C ALA A 120 -1.85 4.92 -22.36
N LYS A 121 -2.92 5.15 -21.59
CA LYS A 121 -3.78 6.33 -21.75
C LYS A 121 -3.07 7.66 -21.47
N ARG A 122 -2.00 7.66 -20.68
CA ARG A 122 -1.20 8.87 -20.36
C ARG A 122 -0.07 9.07 -21.35
N ALA A 123 0.51 7.99 -21.85
CA ALA A 123 1.60 8.01 -22.82
C ALA A 123 1.13 8.26 -24.26
N ARG A 124 -0.19 8.18 -24.51
CA ARG A 124 -0.73 8.43 -25.86
C ARG A 124 -0.42 9.88 -26.31
N PRO A 125 0.14 10.07 -27.51
CA PRO A 125 0.46 11.39 -28.04
C PRO A 125 -0.80 12.18 -28.44
N ASP A 126 -1.87 11.49 -28.82
CA ASP A 126 -3.09 12.07 -29.37
C ASP A 126 -4.36 11.43 -28.75
N GLN A 127 -5.53 11.80 -29.27
CA GLN A 127 -6.82 11.24 -28.81
C GLN A 127 -7.19 9.90 -29.46
N GLY A 128 -6.26 9.29 -30.22
CA GLY A 128 -6.46 8.03 -30.91
C GLY A 128 -6.64 6.80 -30.01
N PRO A 129 -6.72 5.60 -30.64
CA PRO A 129 -6.84 4.34 -29.92
C PRO A 129 -5.70 4.11 -28.93
N VAL A 130 -6.00 3.47 -27.80
CA VAL A 130 -5.02 3.19 -26.75
C VAL A 130 -4.25 1.91 -27.09
N ASP A 131 -2.99 2.06 -27.48
CA ASP A 131 -2.06 0.93 -27.61
C ASP A 131 -1.39 0.65 -26.26
N VAL A 132 -1.80 -0.46 -25.64
CA VAL A 132 -1.32 -0.88 -24.32
C VAL A 132 0.14 -1.35 -24.37
N ILE A 133 0.57 -2.01 -25.44
CA ILE A 133 1.93 -2.53 -25.55
C ILE A 133 2.89 -1.38 -25.81
N ALA A 134 2.61 -0.55 -26.82
CA ALA A 134 3.44 0.60 -27.13
C ALA A 134 3.55 1.58 -25.94
N GLY A 135 2.44 1.84 -25.25
CA GLY A 135 2.40 2.75 -24.10
C GLY A 135 3.18 2.28 -22.87
N ASN A 136 3.54 0.99 -22.79
CA ASN A 136 4.29 0.41 -21.67
C ASN A 136 5.70 -0.07 -22.06
N ARG A 137 6.14 0.13 -23.31
CA ARG A 137 7.41 -0.40 -23.84
C ARG A 137 8.66 0.08 -23.09
N HIS A 138 8.59 1.26 -22.46
CA HIS A 138 9.67 1.85 -21.67
C HIS A 138 9.44 1.70 -20.15
N GLY A 139 8.60 0.73 -19.76
CA GLY A 139 8.16 0.57 -18.38
C GLY A 139 7.03 1.52 -17.99
N GLN A 140 6.72 1.52 -16.69
CA GLN A 140 5.62 2.29 -16.12
C GLN A 140 6.17 3.39 -15.22
N GLN A 141 5.53 4.57 -15.24
CA GLN A 141 5.80 5.59 -14.24
C GLN A 141 5.29 5.14 -12.86
N LEU A 142 5.98 5.56 -11.80
CA LEU A 142 5.49 5.38 -10.44
C LEU A 142 4.10 6.01 -10.31
N MET A 143 3.12 5.22 -9.88
CA MET A 143 1.78 5.71 -9.63
C MET A 143 1.57 6.01 -8.16
N LEU A 144 1.02 7.19 -7.87
CA LEU A 144 0.59 7.54 -6.52
C LEU A 144 -0.85 7.07 -6.28
N ALA A 145 -1.03 6.23 -5.27
CA ALA A 145 -2.33 5.72 -4.88
C ALA A 145 -3.20 6.86 -4.33
N GLY A 146 -4.46 6.91 -4.78
CA GLY A 146 -5.41 7.96 -4.37
C GLY A 146 -5.32 9.28 -5.16
N LEU A 147 -4.26 9.50 -5.94
CA LEU A 147 -4.09 10.73 -6.74
C LEU A 147 -4.49 10.59 -8.22
N SER A 148 -5.18 9.51 -8.59
CA SER A 148 -5.57 9.26 -9.99
C SER A 148 -6.84 10.01 -10.44
N SER A 149 -7.48 10.78 -9.57
CA SER A 149 -8.70 11.55 -9.89
C SER A 149 -8.58 12.98 -9.36
N SER A 150 -8.84 13.96 -10.23
CA SER A 150 -8.93 15.38 -9.87
C SER A 150 -10.08 15.69 -8.90
N LYS A 151 -10.99 14.75 -8.69
CA LYS A 151 -12.09 14.87 -7.71
C LYS A 151 -11.68 14.55 -6.27
N ILE A 152 -10.51 13.94 -6.07
CA ILE A 152 -10.01 13.50 -4.75
C ILE A 152 -9.08 14.55 -4.12
N GLY A 153 -8.79 15.65 -4.83
CA GLY A 153 -8.06 16.78 -4.25
C GLY A 153 -8.87 17.48 -3.15
N TYR A 154 -8.17 18.00 -2.13
CA TYR A 154 -8.77 18.90 -1.16
C TYR A 154 -9.40 20.08 -1.92
N ARG A 155 -10.73 20.16 -1.87
CA ARG A 155 -11.48 21.34 -2.31
C ARG A 155 -11.82 22.11 -1.04
N PRO A 156 -11.12 23.20 -0.71
CA PRO A 156 -11.51 24.01 0.43
C PRO A 156 -12.97 24.41 0.25
N HIS A 157 -13.79 24.19 1.28
CA HIS A 157 -15.14 24.73 1.29
C HIS A 157 -15.03 26.26 1.13
N PRO A 158 -15.87 26.89 0.28
CA PRO A 158 -15.92 28.34 0.21
C PRO A 158 -16.12 28.90 1.62
N ARG A 159 -15.27 29.85 2.05
CA ARG A 159 -15.53 30.56 3.31
C ARG A 159 -16.89 31.23 3.17
N ARG A 160 -17.79 30.98 4.13
CA ARG A 160 -19.02 31.78 4.27
C ARG A 160 -18.58 33.24 4.39
N PRO A 161 -19.14 34.18 3.60
CA PRO A 161 -18.87 35.59 3.81
C PRO A 161 -19.26 35.95 5.25
N SER A 162 -18.40 36.70 5.94
CA SER A 162 -18.72 37.24 7.25
C SER A 162 -20.02 38.05 7.17
N PRO A 163 -20.88 38.02 8.21
CA PRO A 163 -21.98 38.96 8.29
C PRO A 163 -21.43 40.39 8.11
N LYS A 164 -22.06 41.18 7.25
CA LYS A 164 -21.75 42.62 7.18
C LYS A 164 -22.13 43.26 8.53
N PRO A 165 -21.31 44.20 9.04
CA PRO A 165 -21.60 44.91 10.28
C PRO A 165 -22.93 45.68 10.19
#